data_AF-A0ABD0JDF0-F1
#
_entry.id   AF-A0ABD0JDF0-F1
#
_cell.length_a   1.000
_cell.length_b   1.000
_cell.length_c   1.000
_cell.angle_alpha   90.00
_cell.angle_beta   90.00
_cell.angle_gamma   90.00
#
_symmetry.space_group_name_H-M   'P 1'
#
loop_
_entity.id
_entity.type
_entity.pdbx_description
1 polymer ?
#
loop_
_entity_poly.entity_id
_entity_poly.type
_entity_poly.pdbx_seq_one_letter_code
_entity_poly.pdbx_strand_id
1 'polypeptide(L)'
;MVNWTLKRVIMANLMRRVFMLAAWIFVAATTEPPKSSGHFHVTQDRKATYDDKTDSWHVTLSCGQFVSLGHPAVDVLWQTPSGDTKSTSYDHGQFYLQLPNPVEGGNYTCALPSTYAATSCLPAGSPLSREAALLVDETKARLTLLEAENTDLKTLVKSLGNRAEALAKENDVLKNQTDSFEHLMKQKTDSLQQKLDDATATLEPPKSSGHFHVTQDRKATYDDKTDSWHVTLSCGQFVSLGHPAVDVLWQTPSGDTKSTSYDHGQFYLQLPNPVEGGNYTCALPSTYAATSCLPAGSPLSREAALLVDETKARLTLLEAENTDLKTLVKSLGNRAEALAKENDVLKNQTDSFEHLMKQKTDSLQQKLDDATATLGKHNRFGEVKFSR
;
A
#
# COMPACT_ATOMS: atom_id res chain seq x y z
N MET A 1 74.23 -2.23 71.30
CA MET A 1 73.95 -3.27 70.28
C MET A 1 72.67 -2.89 69.56
N VAL A 2 72.77 -2.35 68.34
CA VAL A 2 71.62 -1.93 67.54
C VAL A 2 71.55 -2.82 66.30
N ASN A 3 70.34 -3.33 66.07
CA ASN A 3 70.03 -4.58 65.40
C ASN A 3 70.28 -4.53 63.88
N TRP A 4 71.26 -5.31 63.41
CA TRP A 4 71.69 -5.43 62.01
C TRP A 4 70.62 -6.05 61.07
N THR A 5 69.55 -6.61 61.63
CA THR A 5 68.50 -7.32 60.88
C THR A 5 67.50 -6.36 60.22
N LEU A 6 67.23 -5.19 60.80
CA LEU A 6 66.24 -4.24 60.26
C LEU A 6 66.76 -3.51 59.01
N LYS A 7 68.08 -3.24 58.92
CA LYS A 7 68.69 -2.62 57.72
C LYS A 7 68.67 -3.53 56.49
N ARG A 8 68.75 -4.86 56.65
CA ARG A 8 68.73 -5.79 55.50
C ARG A 8 67.34 -5.95 54.88
N VAL A 9 66.27 -5.91 55.67
CA VAL A 9 64.90 -6.06 55.15
C VAL A 9 64.46 -4.84 54.35
N ILE A 10 64.87 -3.63 54.76
CA ILE A 10 64.55 -2.38 54.04
C ILE A 10 65.32 -2.31 52.71
N MET A 11 66.60 -2.71 52.68
CA MET A 11 67.39 -2.75 51.42
C MET A 11 66.90 -3.83 50.43
N ALA A 12 66.44 -4.99 50.92
CA ALA A 12 65.88 -6.04 50.07
C ALA A 12 64.53 -5.65 49.45
N ASN A 13 63.68 -4.91 50.17
CA ASN A 13 62.41 -4.39 49.64
C ASN A 13 62.60 -3.19 48.69
N LEU A 14 63.65 -2.39 48.87
CA LEU A 14 63.98 -1.32 47.92
C LEU A 14 64.54 -1.89 46.60
N MET A 15 65.41 -2.92 46.65
CA MET A 15 65.90 -3.58 45.43
C MET A 15 64.79 -4.34 44.68
N ARG A 16 63.81 -4.94 45.38
CA ARG A 16 62.64 -5.56 44.72
C ARG A 16 61.71 -4.55 44.06
N ARG A 17 61.62 -3.32 44.57
CA ARG A 17 60.80 -2.24 43.96
C ARG A 17 61.50 -1.54 42.79
N VAL A 18 62.83 -1.49 42.77
CA VAL A 18 63.59 -0.93 41.63
C VAL A 18 63.63 -1.91 40.44
N PHE A 19 63.59 -3.23 40.68
CA PHE A 19 63.55 -4.24 39.62
C PHE A 19 62.18 -4.44 38.93
N MET A 20 61.14 -3.68 39.31
CA MET A 20 59.80 -3.74 38.69
C MET A 20 59.47 -2.56 37.76
N LEU A 21 60.47 -1.83 37.26
CA LEU A 21 60.26 -0.73 36.29
C LEU A 21 61.22 -0.79 35.09
N ALA A 22 61.52 -2.00 34.62
CA ALA A 22 62.09 -2.21 33.30
C ALA A 22 61.51 -3.49 32.69
N ALA A 23 60.23 -3.44 32.34
CA ALA A 23 59.70 -4.36 31.33
C ALA A 23 60.33 -3.95 29.99
N TRP A 24 61.46 -4.56 29.66
CA TRP A 24 61.97 -4.57 28.30
C TRP A 24 60.97 -5.41 27.50
N ILE A 25 59.98 -4.76 26.90
CA ILE A 25 59.19 -5.38 25.84
C ILE A 25 60.17 -5.48 24.65
N PHE A 26 60.84 -6.62 24.53
CA PHE A 26 61.31 -7.07 23.23
C PHE A 26 60.06 -7.34 22.41
N VAL A 27 59.54 -6.32 21.71
CA VAL A 27 58.81 -6.58 20.48
C VAL A 27 59.88 -7.07 19.52
N ALA A 28 60.12 -8.39 19.53
CA ALA A 28 60.70 -9.02 18.38
C ALA A 28 59.71 -8.79 17.25
N ALA A 29 59.88 -7.67 16.53
CA ALA A 29 59.27 -7.50 15.22
C ALA A 29 59.94 -8.55 14.34
N THR A 30 59.40 -9.76 14.36
CA THR A 30 59.63 -10.73 13.30
C THR A 30 59.01 -10.10 12.06
N THR A 31 59.81 -9.31 11.33
CA THR A 31 59.42 -8.71 10.05
C THR A 31 59.35 -9.82 9.03
N GLU A 32 58.28 -10.62 9.10
CA GLU A 32 57.98 -11.58 8.06
C GLU A 32 57.54 -10.79 6.83
N PRO A 33 58.24 -10.91 5.68
CA PRO A 33 57.85 -10.19 4.48
C PRO A 33 56.52 -10.74 3.95
N PRO A 34 55.71 -9.91 3.26
CA PRO A 34 54.51 -10.38 2.58
C PRO A 34 54.87 -11.49 1.59
N LYS A 35 54.00 -12.49 1.49
CA LYS A 35 54.16 -13.63 0.58
C LYS A 35 53.03 -13.62 -0.43
N SER A 36 53.38 -13.62 -1.72
CA SER A 36 52.44 -13.78 -2.84
C SER A 36 52.60 -15.15 -3.47
N SER A 37 51.50 -15.73 -3.94
CA SER A 37 51.51 -16.97 -4.72
C SER A 37 51.96 -16.75 -6.18
N GLY A 38 52.18 -15.49 -6.60
CA GLY A 38 52.59 -15.12 -7.97
C GLY A 38 53.16 -13.70 -8.11
N HIS A 39 53.14 -13.15 -9.33
CA HIS A 39 53.55 -11.76 -9.63
C HIS A 39 52.48 -10.74 -9.22
N PHE A 40 52.88 -9.48 -9.02
CA PHE A 40 51.92 -8.37 -9.03
C PHE A 40 51.16 -8.38 -10.37
N HIS A 41 49.84 -8.48 -10.29
CA HIS A 41 48.96 -8.42 -11.45
C HIS A 41 47.74 -7.58 -11.08
N VAL A 42 47.38 -6.65 -11.97
CA VAL A 42 46.20 -5.81 -11.81
C VAL A 42 45.18 -6.23 -12.85
N THR A 43 43.95 -6.47 -12.39
CA THR A 43 42.82 -6.85 -13.22
C THR A 43 41.63 -5.94 -12.94
N GLN A 44 40.91 -5.58 -14.00
CA GLN A 44 39.60 -4.96 -13.88
C GLN A 44 38.54 -6.07 -13.91
N ASP A 45 37.65 -6.06 -12.93
CA ASP A 45 36.54 -6.99 -12.89
C ASP A 45 35.59 -6.72 -14.07
N ARG A 46 35.15 -7.79 -14.72
CA ARG A 46 34.28 -7.70 -15.91
C ARG A 46 32.86 -7.25 -15.60
N LYS A 47 32.48 -7.23 -14.32
CA LYS A 47 31.15 -6.86 -13.86
C LYS A 47 31.28 -5.75 -12.84
N ALA A 48 30.35 -4.81 -12.90
CA ALA A 48 30.20 -3.84 -11.83
C ALA A 48 29.72 -4.56 -10.56
N THR A 49 30.15 -4.05 -9.41
CA THR A 49 29.72 -4.51 -8.10
C THR A 49 28.87 -3.41 -7.47
N TYR A 50 27.73 -3.77 -6.89
CA TYR A 50 26.88 -2.82 -6.18
C TYR A 50 27.37 -2.69 -4.73
N ASP A 51 27.53 -1.45 -4.26
CA ASP A 51 27.90 -1.15 -2.87
C ASP A 51 26.67 -0.64 -2.10
N ASP A 52 26.19 -1.46 -1.16
CA ASP A 52 25.02 -1.17 -0.34
C ASP A 52 25.21 0.07 0.57
N LYS A 53 26.45 0.50 0.84
CA LYS A 53 26.72 1.64 1.74
C LYS A 53 26.61 2.98 1.04
N THR A 54 27.07 3.02 -0.22
CA THR A 54 27.05 4.24 -1.04
C THR A 54 25.87 4.26 -2.00
N ASP A 55 25.08 3.18 -2.06
CA ASP A 55 23.91 3.02 -2.93
C ASP A 55 24.28 3.24 -4.41
N SER A 56 25.41 2.66 -4.83
CA SER A 56 25.95 2.90 -6.16
C SER A 56 26.72 1.72 -6.74
N TRP A 57 26.71 1.60 -8.07
CA TRP A 57 27.52 0.63 -8.81
C TRP A 57 28.95 1.13 -8.97
N HIS A 58 29.91 0.23 -8.74
CA HIS A 58 31.34 0.49 -8.86
C HIS A 58 32.03 -0.49 -9.81
N VAL A 59 33.05 0.00 -10.49
CA VAL A 59 34.02 -0.87 -11.17
C VAL A 59 35.11 -1.20 -10.17
N THR A 60 35.42 -2.48 -10.02
CA THR A 60 36.43 -2.95 -9.08
C THR A 60 37.70 -3.32 -9.83
N LEU A 61 38.84 -2.80 -9.35
CA LEU A 61 40.16 -3.29 -9.73
C LEU A 61 40.69 -4.21 -8.62
N SER A 62 41.29 -5.32 -9.00
CA SER A 62 41.92 -6.28 -8.10
C SER A 62 43.44 -6.29 -8.35
N CYS A 63 44.20 -6.38 -7.27
CA CYS A 63 45.66 -6.38 -7.31
C CYS A 63 46.25 -7.54 -6.50
N GLY A 64 47.05 -8.34 -7.20
CA GLY A 64 47.90 -9.40 -6.65
C GLY A 64 47.13 -10.62 -6.13
N GLN A 65 47.89 -11.55 -5.56
CA GLN A 65 47.37 -12.72 -4.86
C GLN A 65 48.31 -13.08 -3.71
N PHE A 66 47.99 -12.58 -2.52
CA PHE A 66 48.76 -12.69 -1.30
C PHE A 66 48.27 -13.88 -0.47
N VAL A 67 49.23 -14.70 -0.04
CA VAL A 67 49.02 -15.79 0.91
C VAL A 67 49.27 -15.30 2.34
N SER A 68 50.06 -14.23 2.51
CA SER A 68 50.30 -13.57 3.78
C SER A 68 50.64 -12.09 3.58
N LEU A 69 50.09 -11.24 4.44
CA LEU A 69 50.35 -9.79 4.45
C LEU A 69 51.64 -9.40 5.20
N GLY A 70 52.37 -10.37 5.76
CA GLY A 70 53.52 -10.10 6.62
C GLY A 70 53.14 -9.53 7.98
N HIS A 71 54.15 -9.24 8.80
CA HIS A 71 53.98 -8.70 10.15
C HIS A 71 54.93 -7.50 10.39
N PRO A 72 54.42 -6.27 10.56
CA PRO A 72 53.01 -5.87 10.51
C PRO A 72 52.42 -6.00 9.09
N ALA A 73 51.10 -6.13 9.00
CA ALA A 73 50.40 -6.28 7.73
C ALA A 73 50.67 -5.08 6.81
N VAL A 74 50.99 -5.37 5.54
CA VAL A 74 51.19 -4.35 4.51
C VAL A 74 49.93 -4.16 3.68
N ASP A 75 49.74 -2.93 3.20
CA ASP A 75 48.74 -2.58 2.18
C ASP A 75 49.42 -2.31 0.84
N VAL A 76 48.66 -2.34 -0.26
CA VAL A 76 49.13 -1.83 -1.56
C VAL A 76 48.69 -0.39 -1.77
N LEU A 77 49.57 0.38 -2.42
CA LEU A 77 49.31 1.72 -2.89
C LEU A 77 48.87 1.64 -4.35
N TRP A 78 47.78 2.34 -4.64
CA TRP A 78 47.27 2.52 -5.98
C TRP A 78 47.64 3.89 -6.49
N GLN A 79 48.31 3.95 -7.63
CA GLN A 79 48.48 5.18 -8.36
C GLN A 79 47.34 5.31 -9.36
N THR A 80 46.48 6.31 -9.16
CA THR A 80 45.42 6.65 -10.10
C THR A 80 45.86 7.81 -10.99
N PRO A 81 45.18 8.08 -12.12
CA PRO A 81 45.52 9.22 -12.97
C PRO A 81 45.41 10.57 -12.23
N SER A 82 44.50 10.68 -11.25
CA SER A 82 44.36 11.85 -10.37
C SER A 82 45.33 11.91 -9.18
N GLY A 83 46.10 10.84 -8.92
CA GLY A 83 47.07 10.77 -7.81
C GLY A 83 47.00 9.47 -7.01
N ASP A 84 47.80 9.41 -5.94
CA ASP A 84 47.96 8.18 -5.16
C ASP A 84 46.80 7.98 -4.17
N THR A 85 46.30 6.74 -4.06
CA THR A 85 45.28 6.32 -3.10
C THR A 85 45.60 4.95 -2.50
N LYS A 86 44.99 4.63 -1.37
CA LYS A 86 45.11 3.30 -0.74
C LYS A 86 44.00 2.37 -1.23
N SER A 87 44.23 1.07 -1.07
CA SER A 87 43.21 0.05 -1.35
C SER A 87 41.96 0.25 -0.50
N THR A 88 40.80 0.00 -1.08
CA THR A 88 39.51 0.09 -0.39
C THR A 88 39.24 -1.13 0.48
N SER A 89 39.72 -2.30 0.09
CA SER A 89 39.58 -3.54 0.86
C SER A 89 40.63 -4.58 0.50
N TYR A 90 40.76 -5.60 1.35
CA TYR A 90 41.53 -6.80 1.10
C TYR A 90 40.66 -8.01 1.41
N ASP A 91 40.49 -8.91 0.44
CA ASP A 91 39.71 -10.13 0.61
C ASP A 91 40.23 -11.25 -0.29
N HIS A 92 40.12 -12.51 0.13
CA HIS A 92 40.57 -13.70 -0.60
C HIS A 92 42.00 -13.61 -1.18
N GLY A 93 42.90 -12.88 -0.52
CA GLY A 93 44.27 -12.71 -0.99
C GLY A 93 44.47 -11.57 -1.98
N GLN A 94 43.46 -10.77 -2.31
CA GLN A 94 43.60 -9.68 -3.27
C GLN A 94 43.27 -8.35 -2.63
N PHE A 95 43.96 -7.30 -3.08
CA PHE A 95 43.60 -5.93 -2.73
C PHE A 95 42.68 -5.37 -3.78
N TYR A 96 41.61 -4.71 -3.35
CA TYR A 96 40.63 -4.13 -4.24
C TYR A 96 40.68 -2.60 -4.20
N LEU A 97 40.40 -1.98 -5.34
CA LEU A 97 40.12 -0.57 -5.49
C LEU A 97 38.77 -0.40 -6.19
N GLN A 98 37.81 0.17 -5.48
CA GLN A 98 36.52 0.57 -6.07
C GLN A 98 36.67 1.92 -6.76
N LEU A 99 36.33 1.99 -8.03
CA LEU A 99 36.31 3.23 -8.80
C LEU A 99 34.93 3.91 -8.63
N PRO A 100 34.87 5.17 -8.18
CA PRO A 100 33.62 5.92 -8.10
C PRO A 100 33.08 6.25 -9.50
N ASN A 101 31.77 6.48 -9.61
CA ASN A 101 31.14 7.01 -10.82
C ASN A 101 31.14 8.55 -10.77
N PRO A 102 31.68 9.28 -11.76
CA PRO A 102 32.24 8.82 -13.04
C PRO A 102 33.63 8.20 -12.91
N VAL A 103 33.84 7.08 -13.62
CA VAL A 103 35.12 6.38 -13.65
C VAL A 103 36.13 7.19 -14.46
N GLU A 104 37.31 7.47 -13.88
CA GLU A 104 38.40 8.12 -14.57
C GLU A 104 39.18 7.11 -15.43
N GLY A 105 39.31 7.38 -16.73
CA GLY A 105 40.14 6.59 -17.62
C GLY A 105 41.62 6.91 -17.46
N GLY A 106 42.48 5.89 -17.56
CA GLY A 106 43.92 6.09 -17.50
C GLY A 106 44.69 4.90 -16.98
N ASN A 107 45.97 5.10 -16.68
CA ASN A 107 46.84 4.04 -16.21
C ASN A 107 46.76 3.93 -14.68
N TYR A 108 46.27 2.81 -14.19
CA TYR A 108 46.21 2.48 -12.77
C TYR A 108 47.36 1.55 -12.45
N THR A 109 48.22 1.93 -11.50
CA THR A 109 49.29 1.05 -11.02
C THR A 109 49.06 0.64 -9.58
N CYS A 110 49.50 -0.56 -9.24
CA CYS A 110 49.47 -1.10 -7.90
C CYS A 110 50.86 -1.57 -7.50
N ALA A 111 51.34 -1.13 -6.35
CA ALA A 111 52.65 -1.48 -5.82
C ALA A 111 52.66 -1.51 -4.29
N LEU A 112 53.66 -2.20 -3.71
CA LEU A 112 53.95 -2.07 -2.28
C LEU A 112 54.70 -0.75 -2.03
N PRO A 113 54.26 0.06 -1.06
CA PRO A 113 55.01 1.24 -0.64
C PRO A 113 56.45 0.88 -0.27
N SER A 114 57.40 1.61 -0.83
CA SER A 114 58.83 1.50 -0.48
C SER A 114 59.11 1.96 0.97
N THR A 115 58.16 2.69 1.57
CA THR A 115 58.21 3.18 2.96
C THR A 115 57.93 2.09 4.00
N TYR A 116 57.33 0.95 3.61
CA TYR A 116 57.12 -0.15 4.54
C TYR A 116 58.42 -0.92 4.78
N ALA A 117 58.76 -1.14 6.05
CA ALA A 117 59.95 -1.90 6.45
C ALA A 117 59.95 -3.31 5.83
N ALA A 118 58.78 -3.94 5.69
CA ALA A 118 58.63 -5.24 5.06
C ALA A 118 58.98 -5.23 3.55
N THR A 119 58.76 -4.10 2.85
CA THR A 119 59.16 -3.93 1.44
C THR A 119 60.68 -3.83 1.31
N SER A 120 61.35 -3.18 2.27
CA SER A 120 62.82 -3.11 2.29
C SER A 120 63.49 -4.47 2.55
N CYS A 121 62.77 -5.40 3.17
CA CYS A 121 63.24 -6.77 3.43
C CYS A 121 63.03 -7.73 2.24
N LEU A 122 62.49 -7.26 1.11
CA LEU A 122 62.30 -8.09 -0.08
C LEU A 122 63.65 -8.42 -0.74
N PRO A 123 63.88 -9.66 -1.18
CA PRO A 123 65.09 -10.02 -1.89
C PRO A 123 65.22 -9.24 -3.21
N ALA A 124 66.45 -8.94 -3.61
CA ALA A 124 66.72 -8.26 -4.87
C ALA A 124 66.12 -9.04 -6.06
N GLY A 125 65.30 -8.37 -6.87
CA GLY A 125 64.59 -8.99 -7.99
C GLY A 125 63.30 -9.73 -7.62
N SER A 126 62.79 -9.54 -6.39
CA SER A 126 61.51 -10.10 -5.97
C SER A 126 60.38 -9.73 -6.97
N PRO A 127 59.50 -10.68 -7.34
CA PRO A 127 58.27 -10.39 -8.07
C PRO A 127 57.40 -9.31 -7.40
N LEU A 128 57.56 -9.16 -6.08
CA LEU A 128 56.85 -8.19 -5.25
C LEU A 128 57.46 -6.78 -5.29
N SER A 129 58.65 -6.62 -5.86
CA SER A 129 59.29 -5.30 -5.99
C SER A 129 58.93 -4.59 -7.30
N ARG A 130 58.07 -5.18 -8.14
CA ARG A 130 57.62 -4.60 -9.40
C ARG A 130 56.21 -4.05 -9.24
N GLU A 131 55.98 -2.88 -9.83
CA GLU A 131 54.63 -2.34 -10.00
C GLU A 131 53.89 -3.11 -11.10
N ALA A 132 52.59 -3.28 -10.92
CA ALA A 132 51.70 -3.77 -11.98
C ALA A 132 50.77 -2.66 -12.42
N ALA A 133 50.58 -2.54 -13.74
CA ALA A 133 49.84 -1.46 -14.36
C ALA A 133 48.69 -2.02 -15.22
N LEU A 134 47.56 -1.31 -15.24
CA LEU A 134 46.41 -1.59 -16.07
C LEU A 134 45.86 -0.29 -16.65
N LEU A 135 45.67 -0.26 -17.97
CA LEU A 135 44.97 0.84 -18.64
C LEU A 135 43.46 0.60 -18.55
N VAL A 136 42.76 1.47 -17.81
CA VAL A 136 41.30 1.47 -17.72
C VAL A 136 40.73 2.39 -18.80
N ASP A 137 39.92 1.82 -19.69
CA ASP A 137 39.15 2.56 -20.68
C ASP A 137 37.91 3.15 -20.02
N GLU A 138 37.82 4.48 -19.96
CA GLU A 138 36.69 5.20 -19.38
C GLU A 138 35.35 4.78 -20.00
N THR A 139 35.29 4.70 -21.33
CA THR A 139 34.03 4.43 -22.05
C THR A 139 33.56 3.02 -21.75
N LYS A 140 34.50 2.07 -21.76
CA LYS A 140 34.19 0.67 -21.43
C LYS A 140 33.76 0.53 -19.96
N ALA A 141 34.45 1.18 -19.03
CA ALA A 141 34.11 1.13 -17.61
C ALA A 141 32.72 1.73 -17.34
N ARG A 142 32.41 2.88 -17.93
CA ARG A 142 31.09 3.52 -17.84
C ARG A 142 30.00 2.68 -18.48
N LEU A 143 30.29 2.02 -19.60
CA LEU A 143 29.36 1.10 -20.23
C LEU A 143 29.06 -0.10 -19.32
N THR A 144 30.07 -0.70 -18.68
CA THR A 144 29.87 -1.81 -17.72
C THR A 144 29.00 -1.41 -16.53
N LEU A 145 29.13 -0.18 -16.02
CA LEU A 145 28.24 0.35 -14.98
C LEU A 145 26.79 0.45 -15.47
N LEU A 146 26.59 1.06 -16.63
CA LEU A 146 25.24 1.23 -17.23
C LEU A 146 24.60 -0.11 -17.57
N GLU A 147 25.37 -1.08 -18.05
CA GLU A 147 24.88 -2.44 -18.32
C GLU A 147 24.40 -3.12 -17.04
N ALA A 148 25.15 -2.99 -15.94
CA ALA A 148 24.75 -3.57 -14.65
C ALA A 148 23.46 -2.93 -14.11
N GLU A 149 23.40 -1.59 -14.09
CA GLU A 149 22.20 -0.86 -13.65
C GLU A 149 20.97 -1.21 -14.50
N ASN A 150 21.13 -1.28 -15.82
CA ASN A 150 20.03 -1.64 -16.72
C ASN A 150 19.60 -3.11 -16.55
N THR A 151 20.52 -4.03 -16.24
CA THR A 151 20.14 -5.42 -15.93
C THR A 151 19.32 -5.50 -14.65
N ASP A 152 19.66 -4.74 -13.63
CA ASP A 152 18.93 -4.71 -12.37
C ASP A 152 17.56 -4.02 -12.52
N LEU A 153 17.48 -2.93 -13.27
CA LEU A 153 16.21 -2.30 -13.61
C LEU A 153 15.27 -3.26 -14.35
N LYS A 154 15.80 -4.07 -15.27
CA LYS A 154 15.00 -5.07 -16.00
C LYS A 154 14.48 -6.18 -15.08
N THR A 155 15.29 -6.67 -14.15
CA THR A 155 14.84 -7.70 -13.19
C THR A 155 13.78 -7.14 -12.26
N LEU A 156 13.96 -5.90 -11.80
CA LEU A 156 13.00 -5.20 -10.95
C LEU A 156 11.67 -4.98 -11.66
N VAL A 157 11.68 -4.48 -12.91
CA VAL A 157 10.46 -4.30 -13.72
C VAL A 157 9.73 -5.63 -13.92
N LYS A 158 10.46 -6.71 -14.22
CA LYS A 158 9.86 -8.05 -14.38
C LYS A 158 9.24 -8.55 -13.08
N SER A 159 9.93 -8.35 -11.95
CA SER A 159 9.43 -8.71 -10.62
C SER A 159 8.15 -7.93 -10.27
N LEU A 160 8.14 -6.61 -10.53
CA LEU A 160 6.96 -5.77 -10.33
C LEU A 160 5.80 -6.19 -11.24
N GLY A 161 6.06 -6.53 -12.50
CA GLY A 161 5.04 -7.03 -13.42
C GLY A 161 4.38 -8.31 -12.91
N ASN A 162 5.18 -9.28 -12.45
CA ASN A 162 4.67 -10.53 -11.88
C ASN A 162 3.81 -10.27 -10.62
N ARG A 163 4.23 -9.33 -9.76
CA ARG A 163 3.48 -8.95 -8.57
C ARG A 163 2.16 -8.27 -8.92
N ALA A 164 2.16 -7.38 -9.91
CA ALA A 164 0.94 -6.72 -10.38
C ALA A 164 -0.07 -7.73 -10.93
N GLU A 165 0.39 -8.74 -11.69
CA GLU A 165 -0.48 -9.81 -12.18
C GLU A 165 -1.05 -10.67 -11.05
N ALA A 166 -0.24 -11.01 -10.04
CA ALA A 166 -0.70 -11.74 -8.86
C ALA A 166 -1.78 -10.96 -8.10
N LEU A 167 -1.56 -9.66 -7.87
CA LEU A 167 -2.54 -8.79 -7.21
C LEU A 167 -3.83 -8.64 -8.01
N ALA A 168 -3.75 -8.60 -9.35
CA ALA A 168 -4.94 -8.59 -10.20
C ALA A 168 -5.79 -9.86 -10.00
N LYS A 169 -5.16 -11.03 -9.91
CA LYS A 169 -5.86 -12.30 -9.65
C LYS A 169 -6.51 -12.34 -8.26
N GLU A 170 -5.83 -11.83 -7.24
CA GLU A 170 -6.39 -11.74 -5.89
C GLU A 170 -7.61 -10.82 -5.85
N ASN A 171 -7.56 -9.67 -6.54
CA ASN A 171 -8.71 -8.77 -6.65
C ASN A 171 -9.90 -9.42 -7.36
N ASP A 172 -9.68 -10.23 -8.40
CA ASP A 172 -10.76 -10.97 -9.06
C ASP A 172 -11.42 -11.99 -8.12
N VAL A 173 -10.62 -12.68 -7.28
CA VAL A 173 -11.14 -13.62 -6.27
C VAL A 173 -11.97 -12.87 -5.22
N LEU A 174 -11.47 -11.76 -4.70
CA LEU A 174 -12.18 -10.94 -3.70
C LEU A 174 -13.48 -10.36 -4.26
N LYS A 175 -13.47 -9.94 -5.53
CA LYS A 175 -14.67 -9.46 -6.22
C LYS A 175 -15.74 -10.55 -6.29
N ASN A 176 -15.36 -11.76 -6.71
CA ASN A 176 -16.29 -12.90 -6.76
C ASN A 176 -16.87 -13.25 -5.37
N GLN A 177 -16.06 -13.16 -4.32
CA GLN A 177 -16.53 -13.37 -2.94
C GLN A 177 -17.50 -12.27 -2.49
N THR A 178 -17.24 -11.02 -2.89
CA THR A 178 -18.10 -9.86 -2.61
C THR A 178 -19.46 -10.02 -3.29
N ASP A 179 -19.47 -10.36 -4.59
CA ASP A 179 -20.70 -10.61 -5.34
C ASP A 179 -21.52 -11.76 -4.71
N SER A 180 -20.85 -12.82 -4.25
CA SER A 180 -21.50 -13.92 -3.52
C SER A 180 -22.12 -13.47 -2.20
N PHE A 181 -21.47 -12.55 -1.49
CA PHE A 181 -21.97 -12.05 -0.21
C PHE A 181 -23.13 -11.06 -0.40
N GLU A 182 -23.06 -10.20 -1.41
CA GLU A 182 -24.13 -9.27 -1.78
C GLU A 182 -25.43 -10.03 -2.13
N HIS A 183 -25.31 -11.13 -2.87
CA HIS A 183 -26.45 -12.01 -3.16
C HIS A 183 -27.08 -12.59 -1.89
N LEU A 184 -26.26 -13.05 -0.93
CA LEU A 184 -26.73 -13.59 0.33
C LEU A 184 -27.45 -12.52 1.19
N MET A 185 -26.93 -11.29 1.17
CA MET A 185 -27.53 -10.17 1.89
C MET A 185 -28.88 -9.79 1.31
N LYS A 186 -28.98 -9.69 -0.03
CA LYS A 186 -30.26 -9.43 -0.72
C LYS A 186 -31.33 -10.45 -0.35
N GLN A 187 -30.97 -11.74 -0.40
CA GLN A 187 -31.86 -12.83 -0.01
C GLN A 187 -32.41 -12.69 1.42
N LYS A 188 -31.57 -12.21 2.35
CA LYS A 188 -31.96 -12.03 3.75
C LYS A 188 -32.81 -10.78 3.98
N THR A 189 -32.54 -9.71 3.24
CA THR A 189 -33.34 -8.48 3.23
C THR A 189 -34.75 -8.75 2.74
N ASP A 190 -34.90 -9.48 1.63
CA ASP A 190 -36.21 -9.85 1.08
C ASP A 190 -37.02 -10.70 2.08
N SER A 191 -36.35 -11.60 2.81
CA SER A 191 -36.97 -12.41 3.87
C SER A 191 -37.45 -11.60 5.08
N LEU A 192 -36.82 -10.46 5.37
CA LEU A 192 -37.21 -9.56 6.47
C LEU A 192 -38.30 -8.59 6.05
N GLN A 193 -38.28 -8.08 4.81
CA GLN A 193 -39.32 -7.22 4.26
C GLN A 193 -40.66 -7.96 4.18
N GLN A 194 -40.64 -9.23 3.75
CA GLN A 194 -41.82 -10.10 3.73
C GLN A 194 -42.45 -10.27 5.12
N LYS A 195 -41.65 -10.24 6.20
CA LYS A 195 -42.15 -10.32 7.58
C LYS A 195 -42.68 -8.98 8.12
N LEU A 196 -42.30 -7.86 7.50
CA LEU A 196 -42.71 -6.51 7.88
C LEU A 196 -44.04 -6.14 7.23
N ASP A 197 -44.26 -6.57 5.99
CA ASP A 197 -45.51 -6.36 5.26
C ASP A 197 -46.67 -7.16 5.87
N ASP A 198 -46.38 -8.24 6.61
CA ASP A 198 -47.34 -9.01 7.41
C ASP A 198 -47.86 -8.25 8.66
N ALA A 199 -47.29 -7.08 9.02
CA ALA A 199 -47.51 -6.44 10.32
C ALA A 199 -48.25 -5.09 10.33
N THR A 200 -48.65 -4.50 9.19
CA THR A 200 -49.17 -3.11 9.21
C THR A 200 -50.42 -2.87 8.34
N ALA A 201 -51.60 -2.98 8.97
CA ALA A 201 -52.87 -2.34 8.58
C ALA A 201 -53.49 -1.84 9.91
N THR A 202 -53.94 -0.60 10.13
CA THR A 202 -54.89 0.27 9.40
C THR A 202 -54.91 1.61 10.17
N LEU A 203 -55.28 2.76 9.58
CA LEU A 203 -56.03 3.84 10.26
C LEU A 203 -56.57 4.91 9.26
N GLU A 204 -57.79 5.38 9.51
CA GLU A 204 -58.66 6.24 8.66
C GLU A 204 -58.61 7.76 8.99
N PRO A 205 -59.21 8.65 8.15
CA PRO A 205 -58.92 10.10 8.10
C PRO A 205 -60.05 11.05 8.61
N PRO A 206 -59.80 12.38 8.75
CA PRO A 206 -60.84 13.40 9.03
C PRO A 206 -61.26 14.27 7.81
N LYS A 207 -62.25 15.18 8.02
CA LYS A 207 -63.28 15.78 7.11
C LYS A 207 -62.99 17.14 6.44
N SER A 208 -63.63 17.42 5.26
CA SER A 208 -63.36 18.58 4.37
C SER A 208 -64.03 19.94 4.53
N SER A 209 -63.25 20.99 4.21
CA SER A 209 -63.61 22.10 3.32
C SER A 209 -62.53 22.31 2.24
N GLY A 210 -62.87 22.47 0.95
CA GLY A 210 -61.86 22.57 -0.12
C GLY A 210 -62.20 23.44 -1.34
N HIS A 211 -61.17 23.87 -2.06
CA HIS A 211 -61.22 24.69 -3.29
C HIS A 211 -60.35 24.06 -4.41
N PHE A 212 -60.71 24.25 -5.68
CA PHE A 212 -59.87 23.87 -6.84
C PHE A 212 -58.76 24.90 -7.09
N HIS A 213 -57.51 24.42 -7.12
CA HIS A 213 -56.33 25.18 -7.54
C HIS A 213 -55.31 24.20 -8.12
N VAL A 214 -54.76 24.49 -9.30
CA VAL A 214 -53.75 23.63 -9.93
C VAL A 214 -52.38 24.28 -9.79
N THR A 215 -51.42 23.55 -9.25
CA THR A 215 -50.02 23.98 -9.12
C THR A 215 -49.07 22.92 -9.63
N GLN A 216 -47.97 23.36 -10.22
CA GLN A 216 -46.84 22.49 -10.53
C GLN A 216 -45.87 22.52 -9.35
N ASP A 217 -45.46 21.34 -8.90
CA ASP A 217 -44.46 21.23 -7.85
C ASP A 217 -43.11 21.80 -8.32
N ARG A 218 -42.47 22.55 -7.42
CA ARG A 218 -41.19 23.20 -7.69
C ARG A 218 -40.03 22.22 -7.78
N LYS A 219 -40.22 20.99 -7.30
CA LYS A 219 -39.21 19.95 -7.24
C LYS A 219 -39.78 18.69 -7.87
N ALA A 220 -38.97 18.02 -8.70
CA ALA A 220 -39.32 16.71 -9.21
C ALA A 220 -39.28 15.66 -8.10
N THR A 221 -40.12 14.64 -8.24
CA THR A 221 -40.20 13.49 -7.34
C THR A 221 -39.64 12.28 -8.07
N TYR A 222 -38.86 11.46 -7.37
CA TYR A 222 -38.34 10.21 -7.92
C TYR A 222 -39.35 9.10 -7.65
N ASP A 223 -39.70 8.33 -8.67
CA ASP A 223 -40.55 7.16 -8.55
C ASP A 223 -39.71 5.89 -8.64
N ASP A 224 -39.60 5.20 -7.50
CA ASP A 224 -38.82 3.96 -7.36
C ASP A 224 -39.34 2.81 -8.25
N LYS A 225 -40.61 2.86 -8.70
CA LYS A 225 -41.21 1.79 -9.52
C LYS A 225 -40.88 1.92 -11.00
N THR A 226 -40.80 3.15 -11.49
CA THR A 226 -40.48 3.45 -12.88
C THR A 226 -39.00 3.77 -13.08
N ASP A 227 -38.25 3.87 -11.98
CA ASP A 227 -36.84 4.27 -11.95
C ASP A 227 -36.61 5.61 -12.68
N SER A 228 -37.51 6.58 -12.45
CA SER A 228 -37.45 7.85 -13.15
C SER A 228 -37.99 9.03 -12.34
N TRP A 229 -37.43 10.21 -12.63
CA TRP A 229 -37.89 11.47 -12.07
C TRP A 229 -39.14 11.97 -12.80
N HIS A 230 -40.13 12.42 -12.04
CA HIS A 230 -41.38 12.96 -12.54
C HIS A 230 -41.63 14.38 -12.02
N VAL A 231 -42.27 15.19 -12.86
CA VAL A 231 -42.88 16.45 -12.41
C VAL A 231 -44.30 16.13 -11.98
N THR A 232 -44.69 16.62 -10.81
CA THR A 232 -46.03 16.40 -10.28
C THR A 232 -46.85 17.68 -10.35
N LEU A 233 -48.09 17.56 -10.81
CA LEU A 233 -49.11 18.59 -10.70
C LEU A 233 -50.05 18.24 -9.56
N SER A 234 -50.36 19.20 -8.70
CA SER A 234 -51.32 19.05 -7.62
C SER A 234 -52.60 19.82 -7.95
N CYS A 235 -53.74 19.21 -7.68
CA CYS A 235 -55.05 19.79 -7.90
C CYS A 235 -55.88 19.80 -6.61
N GLY A 236 -56.28 21.02 -6.26
CA GLY A 236 -57.19 21.35 -5.18
C GLY A 236 -56.63 21.12 -3.80
N GLN A 237 -57.47 21.37 -2.81
CA GLN A 237 -57.21 21.05 -1.42
C GLN A 237 -58.51 20.57 -0.78
N PHE A 238 -58.78 19.28 -0.91
CA PHE A 238 -59.89 18.54 -0.35
C PHE A 238 -59.52 18.04 1.02
N VAL A 239 -60.19 18.55 2.02
CA VAL A 239 -60.02 18.03 3.37
C VAL A 239 -60.86 16.70 3.58
N SER A 240 -61.53 16.16 2.53
CA SER A 240 -62.26 14.87 2.42
C SER A 240 -62.93 14.73 1.04
N LEU A 241 -62.99 13.47 0.56
CA LEU A 241 -63.45 13.05 -0.77
C LEU A 241 -64.98 12.93 -0.92
N GLY A 242 -65.75 13.18 0.15
CA GLY A 242 -67.21 12.98 0.15
C GLY A 242 -67.64 11.51 0.09
N HIS A 243 -68.96 11.26 0.06
CA HIS A 243 -69.56 9.92 -0.08
C HIS A 243 -70.68 9.96 -1.13
N PRO A 244 -70.58 9.23 -2.25
CA PRO A 244 -69.45 8.40 -2.67
C PRO A 244 -68.18 9.23 -2.93
N ALA A 245 -67.01 8.60 -2.78
CA ALA A 245 -65.73 9.27 -3.00
C ALA A 245 -65.64 9.80 -4.43
N VAL A 246 -65.24 11.06 -4.57
CA VAL A 246 -65.00 11.69 -5.88
C VAL A 246 -63.54 11.58 -6.28
N ASP A 247 -63.29 11.56 -7.59
CA ASP A 247 -61.98 11.74 -8.20
C ASP A 247 -62.04 12.95 -9.13
N VAL A 248 -60.88 13.50 -9.47
CA VAL A 248 -60.76 14.60 -10.43
C VAL A 248 -60.31 14.07 -11.78
N LEU A 249 -60.84 14.68 -12.83
CA LEU A 249 -60.42 14.41 -14.20
C LEU A 249 -59.44 15.50 -14.62
N TRP A 250 -58.33 15.06 -15.17
CA TRP A 250 -57.30 15.92 -15.73
C TRP A 250 -57.44 15.95 -17.25
N GLN A 251 -57.56 17.14 -17.82
CA GLN A 251 -57.42 17.32 -19.26
C GLN A 251 -55.98 17.69 -19.55
N THR A 252 -55.28 16.82 -20.29
CA THR A 252 -53.92 17.05 -20.75
C THR A 252 -53.93 17.48 -22.23
N PRO A 253 -52.83 18.02 -22.76
CA PRO A 253 -52.73 18.35 -24.19
C PRO A 253 -52.96 17.13 -25.11
N SER A 254 -52.62 15.93 -24.63
CA SER A 254 -52.83 14.65 -25.33
C SER A 254 -54.23 14.02 -25.11
N GLY A 255 -55.07 14.61 -24.25
CA GLY A 255 -56.41 14.11 -23.94
C GLY A 255 -56.69 13.93 -22.44
N ASP A 256 -57.84 13.37 -22.11
CA ASP A 256 -58.30 13.23 -20.73
C ASP A 256 -57.61 12.06 -20.01
N THR A 257 -57.20 12.28 -18.76
CA THR A 257 -56.60 11.27 -17.88
C THR A 257 -57.10 11.42 -16.44
N LYS A 258 -56.92 10.39 -15.63
CA LYS A 258 -57.26 10.40 -14.20
C LYS A 258 -56.07 10.77 -13.34
N SER A 259 -56.34 11.16 -12.10
CA SER A 259 -55.31 11.39 -11.09
C SER A 259 -54.47 10.13 -10.87
N THR A 260 -53.16 10.32 -10.69
CA THR A 260 -52.24 9.25 -10.34
C THR A 260 -52.33 8.86 -8.87
N SER A 261 -52.60 9.83 -7.99
CA SER A 261 -52.76 9.59 -6.56
C SER A 261 -53.56 10.70 -5.88
N TYR A 262 -53.97 10.46 -4.64
CA TYR A 262 -54.56 11.45 -3.76
C TYR A 262 -53.89 11.35 -2.40
N ASP A 263 -53.32 12.45 -1.92
CA ASP A 263 -52.62 12.49 -0.64
C ASP A 263 -52.64 13.90 -0.03
N HIS A 264 -52.67 13.99 1.30
CA HIS A 264 -52.78 15.25 2.05
C HIS A 264 -53.89 16.21 1.58
N GLY A 265 -54.95 15.65 0.99
CA GLY A 265 -56.05 16.43 0.47
C GLY A 265 -55.86 16.98 -0.93
N GLN A 266 -54.86 16.57 -1.69
CA GLN A 266 -54.67 17.02 -3.07
C GLN A 266 -54.67 15.83 -4.01
N PHE A 267 -55.20 16.03 -5.21
CA PHE A 267 -55.06 15.05 -6.28
C PHE A 267 -53.79 15.35 -7.06
N TYR A 268 -52.98 14.34 -7.30
CA TYR A 268 -51.72 14.49 -8.01
C TYR A 268 -51.78 13.84 -9.39
N LEU A 269 -51.17 14.51 -10.36
CA LEU A 269 -50.88 13.98 -11.68
C LEU A 269 -49.37 13.99 -11.89
N GLN A 270 -48.76 12.80 -11.99
CA GLN A 270 -47.39 12.65 -12.44
C GLN A 270 -47.33 12.81 -13.96
N LEU A 271 -46.46 13.70 -14.43
CA LEU A 271 -46.23 13.89 -15.85
C LEU A 271 -45.23 12.83 -16.37
N PRO A 272 -45.49 12.23 -17.55
CA PRO A 272 -44.53 11.32 -18.17
C PRO A 272 -43.24 12.06 -18.55
N ASN A 273 -42.13 11.32 -18.64
CA ASN A 273 -40.86 11.82 -19.15
C ASN A 273 -40.65 11.26 -20.57
N PRO A 274 -40.54 12.09 -21.63
CA PRO A 274 -40.46 13.56 -21.62
C PRO A 274 -41.80 14.26 -21.31
N VAL A 275 -41.71 15.36 -20.57
CA VAL A 275 -42.88 16.18 -20.19
C VAL A 275 -43.44 16.88 -21.41
N GLU A 276 -44.76 16.83 -21.59
CA GLU A 276 -45.47 17.57 -22.63
C GLU A 276 -45.79 18.99 -22.14
N GLY A 277 -45.42 20.01 -22.92
CA GLY A 277 -45.81 21.40 -22.64
C GLY A 277 -47.25 21.66 -23.07
N GLY A 278 -48.01 22.43 -22.28
CA GLY A 278 -49.37 22.81 -22.66
C GLY A 278 -50.27 23.15 -21.49
N ASN A 279 -51.56 23.31 -21.77
CA ASN A 279 -52.56 23.67 -20.77
C ASN A 279 -53.11 22.39 -20.11
N TYR A 280 -52.92 22.28 -18.80
CA TYR A 280 -53.46 21.20 -17.98
C TYR A 280 -54.63 21.73 -17.18
N THR A 281 -55.81 21.12 -17.30
CA THR A 281 -56.97 21.49 -16.50
C THR A 281 -57.37 20.35 -15.57
N CYS A 282 -57.90 20.71 -14.41
CA CYS A 282 -58.42 19.77 -13.43
C CYS A 282 -59.84 20.19 -13.04
N ALA A 283 -60.78 19.25 -13.10
CA ALA A 283 -62.18 19.48 -12.77
C ALA A 283 -62.85 18.23 -12.18
N LEU A 284 -63.98 18.41 -11.48
CA LEU A 284 -64.87 17.30 -11.17
C LEU A 284 -65.70 16.95 -12.41
N PRO A 285 -65.73 15.67 -12.83
CA PRO A 285 -66.65 15.22 -13.84
C PRO A 285 -68.10 15.60 -13.53
N SER A 286 -68.79 16.17 -14.51
CA SER A 286 -70.23 16.47 -14.44
C SER A 286 -71.10 15.22 -14.33
N THR A 287 -70.53 14.04 -14.60
CA THR A 287 -71.17 12.73 -14.53
C THR A 287 -71.20 12.14 -13.11
N TYR A 288 -70.42 12.67 -12.16
CA TYR A 288 -70.48 12.20 -10.78
C TYR A 288 -71.73 12.71 -10.08
N ALA A 289 -72.44 11.80 -9.39
CA ALA A 289 -73.62 12.13 -8.59
C ALA A 289 -73.32 13.21 -7.53
N ALA A 290 -72.08 13.23 -7.00
CA ALA A 290 -71.63 14.25 -6.06
C ALA A 290 -71.56 15.67 -6.65
N THR A 291 -71.31 15.80 -7.95
CA THR A 291 -71.25 17.09 -8.65
C THR A 291 -72.65 17.73 -8.71
N SER A 292 -73.69 16.92 -8.84
CA SER A 292 -75.11 17.35 -8.81
C SER A 292 -75.55 17.86 -7.43
N CYS A 293 -74.83 17.49 -6.37
CA CYS A 293 -75.11 17.94 -5.00
C CYS A 293 -74.37 19.25 -4.64
N LEU A 294 -73.57 19.81 -5.55
CA LEU A 294 -72.89 21.08 -5.31
C LEU A 294 -73.88 22.26 -5.42
N PRO A 295 -73.84 23.22 -4.48
CA PRO A 295 -74.67 24.42 -4.57
C PRO A 295 -74.29 25.24 -5.81
N ALA A 296 -75.28 25.90 -6.42
CA ALA A 296 -75.05 26.77 -7.57
C ALA A 296 -73.99 27.84 -7.25
N GLY A 297 -72.92 27.89 -8.05
CA GLY A 297 -71.79 28.79 -7.82
C GLY A 297 -70.69 28.25 -6.88
N SER A 298 -70.74 26.97 -6.51
CA SER A 298 -69.66 26.33 -5.74
C SER A 298 -68.30 26.55 -6.41
N PRO A 299 -67.24 26.89 -5.65
CA PRO A 299 -65.88 26.94 -6.19
C PRO A 299 -65.41 25.57 -6.70
N LEU A 300 -66.07 24.48 -6.28
CA LEU A 300 -65.84 23.13 -6.78
C LEU A 300 -66.47 22.85 -8.16
N SER A 301 -67.30 23.75 -8.67
CA SER A 301 -67.92 23.62 -10.00
C SER A 301 -67.13 24.33 -11.11
N ARG A 302 -65.97 24.92 -10.79
CA ARG A 302 -65.10 25.60 -11.76
C ARG A 302 -63.86 24.75 -12.02
N GLU A 303 -63.51 24.60 -13.29
CA GLU A 303 -62.23 24.02 -13.68
C GLU A 303 -61.07 24.94 -13.30
N ALA A 304 -59.95 24.36 -12.90
CA ALA A 304 -58.71 25.07 -12.66
C ALA A 304 -57.69 24.68 -13.74
N ALA A 305 -56.99 25.66 -14.30
CA ALA A 305 -56.07 25.47 -15.42
C ALA A 305 -54.66 25.97 -15.08
N LEU A 306 -53.65 25.28 -15.59
CA LEU A 306 -52.23 25.64 -15.45
C LEU A 306 -51.50 25.41 -16.77
N LEU A 307 -50.78 26.43 -17.24
CA LEU A 307 -49.87 26.30 -18.37
C LEU A 307 -48.52 25.74 -17.89
N VAL A 308 -48.18 24.53 -18.33
CA VAL A 308 -46.88 23.90 -18.07
C VAL A 308 -45.92 24.25 -19.19
N ASP A 309 -44.83 24.92 -18.83
CA ASP A 309 -43.70 25.20 -19.74
C ASP A 309 -42.80 23.96 -19.81
N GLU A 310 -42.70 23.37 -21.00
CA GLU A 310 -41.89 22.17 -21.25
C GLU A 310 -40.43 22.36 -20.81
N THR A 311 -39.83 23.51 -21.18
CA THR A 311 -38.41 23.76 -20.90
C THR A 311 -38.16 23.90 -19.41
N LYS A 312 -39.08 24.56 -18.70
CA LYS A 312 -39.03 24.70 -17.24
C LYS A 312 -39.22 23.36 -16.54
N ALA A 313 -40.17 22.54 -16.99
CA ALA A 313 -40.42 21.22 -16.40
C ALA A 313 -39.22 20.27 -16.60
N ARG A 314 -38.61 20.28 -17.79
CA ARG A 314 -37.40 19.51 -18.08
C ARG A 314 -36.19 20.00 -17.29
N LEU A 315 -36.07 21.30 -17.06
CA LEU A 315 -35.03 21.85 -16.19
C LEU A 315 -35.20 21.39 -14.74
N THR A 316 -36.42 21.41 -14.19
CA THR A 316 -36.70 20.92 -12.82
C THR A 316 -36.32 19.44 -12.65
N LEU A 317 -36.54 18.60 -13.67
CA LEU A 317 -36.11 17.19 -13.66
C LEU A 317 -34.59 17.07 -13.59
N LEU A 318 -33.88 17.79 -14.47
CA LEU A 318 -32.41 17.77 -14.52
C LEU A 318 -31.77 18.32 -13.24
N GLU A 319 -32.37 19.33 -12.62
CA GLU A 319 -31.89 19.89 -11.34
C GLU A 319 -32.06 18.89 -10.18
N ALA A 320 -33.15 18.13 -10.17
CA ALA A 320 -33.39 17.10 -9.16
C ALA A 320 -32.41 15.93 -9.30
N GLU A 321 -32.25 15.40 -10.51
CA GLU A 321 -31.32 14.31 -10.81
C GLU A 321 -29.87 14.69 -10.47
N ASN A 322 -29.43 15.90 -10.85
CA ASN A 322 -28.09 16.39 -10.50
C ASN A 322 -27.89 16.55 -8.99
N THR A 323 -28.93 16.92 -8.25
CA THR A 323 -28.84 17.07 -6.79
C THR A 323 -28.73 15.73 -6.10
N ASP A 324 -29.47 14.74 -6.57
CA ASP A 324 -29.39 13.37 -6.06
C ASP A 324 -28.04 12.74 -6.38
N LEU A 325 -27.57 12.86 -7.64
CA LEU A 325 -26.23 12.42 -8.05
C LEU A 325 -25.12 13.04 -7.19
N LYS A 326 -25.18 14.34 -6.90
CA LYS A 326 -24.21 14.99 -6.01
C LYS A 326 -24.25 14.42 -4.58
N THR A 327 -25.44 14.13 -4.07
CA THR A 327 -25.61 13.54 -2.74
C THR A 327 -25.07 12.12 -2.68
N LEU A 328 -25.34 11.34 -3.73
CA LEU A 328 -24.86 9.98 -3.89
C LEU A 328 -23.34 9.93 -4.02
N VAL A 329 -22.73 10.80 -4.84
CA VAL A 329 -21.27 10.92 -4.95
C VAL A 329 -20.63 11.25 -3.60
N LYS A 330 -21.21 12.18 -2.84
CA LYS A 330 -20.72 12.53 -1.50
C LYS A 330 -20.85 11.38 -0.52
N SER A 331 -21.98 10.67 -0.53
CA SER A 331 -22.22 9.49 0.29
C SER A 331 -21.23 8.37 -0.03
N LEU A 332 -20.99 8.10 -1.32
CA LEU A 332 -20.01 7.13 -1.78
C LEU A 332 -18.59 7.51 -1.39
N GLY A 333 -18.21 8.78 -1.49
CA GLY A 333 -16.91 9.28 -1.02
C GLY A 333 -16.70 9.02 0.47
N ASN A 334 -17.68 9.37 1.31
CA ASN A 334 -17.63 9.10 2.75
C ASN A 334 -17.53 7.60 3.06
N ARG A 335 -18.26 6.77 2.30
CA ARG A 335 -18.25 5.32 2.47
C ARG A 335 -16.92 4.70 2.03
N ALA A 336 -16.31 5.20 0.95
CA ALA A 336 -14.98 4.80 0.52
C ALA A 336 -13.92 5.11 1.58
N GLU A 337 -14.01 6.29 2.22
CA GLU A 337 -13.10 6.64 3.32
C GLU A 337 -13.30 5.75 4.56
N ALA A 338 -14.55 5.42 4.89
CA ALA A 338 -14.86 4.49 5.98
C ALA A 338 -14.31 3.09 5.70
N LEU A 339 -14.47 2.60 4.47
CA LEU A 339 -13.94 1.31 4.04
C LEU A 339 -12.40 1.28 4.05
N ALA A 340 -11.74 2.39 3.69
CA ALA A 340 -10.29 2.49 3.81
C ALA A 340 -9.82 2.32 5.27
N LYS A 341 -10.51 2.94 6.22
CA LYS A 341 -10.21 2.79 7.66
C LYS A 341 -10.47 1.37 8.16
N GLU A 342 -11.55 0.75 7.70
CA GLU A 342 -11.88 -0.63 8.06
C GLU A 342 -10.83 -1.61 7.51
N ASN A 343 -10.34 -1.40 6.28
CA ASN A 343 -9.23 -2.18 5.72
C ASN A 343 -7.95 -2.04 6.54
N ASP A 344 -7.61 -0.84 7.02
CA ASP A 344 -6.45 -0.65 7.89
C ASP A 344 -6.60 -1.43 9.22
N VAL A 345 -7.81 -1.45 9.79
CA VAL A 345 -8.10 -2.24 11.00
C VAL A 345 -7.98 -3.74 10.74
N LEU A 346 -8.56 -4.23 9.64
CA LEU A 346 -8.50 -5.64 9.26
C LEU A 346 -7.06 -6.08 8.97
N LYS A 347 -6.26 -5.22 8.34
CA LYS A 347 -4.82 -5.47 8.14
C LYS A 347 -4.09 -5.63 9.46
N ASN A 348 -4.30 -4.72 10.42
CA ASN A 348 -3.71 -4.83 11.75
C ASN A 348 -4.17 -6.10 12.50
N GLN A 349 -5.43 -6.51 12.36
CA GLN A 349 -5.92 -7.77 12.93
C GLN A 349 -5.27 -8.99 12.27
N THR A 350 -5.05 -8.94 10.97
CA THR A 350 -4.38 -10.00 10.21
C THR A 350 -2.92 -10.14 10.67
N ASP A 351 -2.18 -9.03 10.77
CA ASP A 351 -0.80 -9.01 11.28
C ASP A 351 -0.74 -9.57 12.71
N SER A 352 -1.72 -9.23 13.55
CA SER A 352 -1.83 -9.78 14.91
C SER A 352 -2.10 -11.28 14.91
N PHE A 353 -2.93 -11.78 13.98
CA PHE A 353 -3.24 -13.20 13.88
C PHE A 353 -2.03 -14.00 13.35
N GLU A 354 -1.31 -13.47 12.36
CA GLU A 354 -0.06 -14.04 11.86
C GLU A 354 0.99 -14.16 12.96
N HIS A 355 1.15 -13.11 13.78
CA HIS A 355 2.07 -13.14 14.92
C HIS A 355 1.69 -14.25 15.92
N LEU A 356 0.40 -14.40 16.24
CA LEU A 356 -0.08 -15.44 17.14
C LEU A 356 0.17 -16.85 16.57
N MET A 357 -0.08 -17.04 15.28
CA MET A 357 0.16 -18.31 14.58
C MET A 357 1.65 -18.66 14.56
N LYS A 358 2.52 -17.69 14.31
CA LYS A 358 3.98 -17.88 14.38
C LYS A 358 4.42 -18.29 15.79
N GLN A 359 3.96 -17.58 16.82
CA GLN A 359 4.26 -17.90 18.21
C GLN A 359 3.84 -19.33 18.60
N LYS A 360 2.64 -19.75 18.19
CA LYS A 360 2.14 -21.11 18.41
C LYS A 360 2.99 -22.16 17.69
N THR A 361 3.41 -21.87 16.46
CA THR A 361 4.24 -22.75 15.64
C THR A 361 5.62 -22.94 16.28
N ASP A 362 6.28 -21.86 16.68
CA ASP A 362 7.58 -21.89 17.34
C ASP A 362 7.52 -22.67 18.67
N SER A 363 6.45 -22.49 19.45
CA SER A 363 6.23 -23.23 20.69
C SER A 363 6.05 -24.74 20.47
N LEU A 364 5.37 -25.15 19.39
CA LEU A 364 5.22 -26.56 19.04
C LEU A 364 6.53 -27.16 18.54
N GLN A 365 7.29 -26.41 17.73
CA GLN A 365 8.59 -26.84 17.23
C GLN A 365 9.57 -27.06 18.38
N GLN A 366 9.62 -26.14 19.35
CA GLN A 366 10.47 -26.28 20.53
C GLN A 366 10.12 -27.54 21.35
N LYS A 367 8.83 -27.83 21.55
CA LYS A 367 8.40 -29.05 22.24
C LYS A 367 8.78 -30.32 21.48
N LEU A 368 8.77 -30.28 20.14
CA LEU A 368 9.17 -31.39 19.30
C LEU A 368 10.69 -31.63 19.39
N ASP A 369 11.49 -30.57 19.41
CA ASP A 369 12.94 -30.65 19.54
C ASP A 369 13.35 -31.21 20.93
N ASP A 370 12.66 -30.77 21.99
CA ASP A 370 12.86 -31.29 23.36
C ASP A 370 12.51 -32.79 23.47
N ALA A 371 11.43 -33.23 22.83
CA ALA A 371 11.04 -34.63 22.80
C ALA A 371 12.07 -35.49 22.03
N THR A 372 12.51 -35.01 20.87
CA THR A 372 13.57 -35.66 20.07
C THR A 372 14.89 -35.78 20.84
N ALA A 373 15.29 -34.72 21.55
CA ALA A 373 16.49 -34.71 22.36
C ALA A 373 16.41 -35.70 23.54
N THR A 374 15.22 -35.86 24.13
CA THR A 374 14.98 -36.82 25.22
C THR A 374 15.09 -38.26 24.73
N LEU A 375 14.55 -38.56 23.55
CA LEU A 375 14.66 -39.88 22.91
C LEU A 375 16.11 -40.19 22.50
N GLY A 376 16.85 -39.21 21.97
CA GLY A 376 18.27 -39.37 21.62
C GLY A 376 19.20 -39.63 22.82
N LYS A 377 18.83 -39.17 24.02
CA LYS A 377 19.57 -39.48 25.26
C LYS A 377 19.30 -40.92 25.74
N HIS A 378 18.10 -41.46 25.55
CA HIS A 378 17.80 -42.84 25.92
C HIS A 378 18.55 -43.87 25.05
N ASN A 379 18.75 -43.60 23.76
CA ASN A 379 19.50 -44.50 22.88
C ASN A 379 21.02 -44.50 23.12
N ARG A 380 21.58 -43.54 23.87
CA ARG A 380 23.02 -43.46 24.16
C ARG A 380 23.47 -44.23 25.40
N PHE A 381 22.53 -44.79 26.19
CA PHE A 381 22.83 -45.64 27.35
C PHE A 381 22.92 -47.14 27.01
N GLY A 382 22.79 -47.52 25.73
CA GLY A 382 22.79 -48.92 25.26
C GLY A 382 24.13 -49.52 24.83
N GLU A 383 25.26 -48.81 24.94
CA GLU A 383 26.60 -49.40 24.74
C GLU A 383 27.18 -49.87 26.08
N VAL A 384 26.63 -50.97 26.63
CA VAL A 384 27.28 -51.68 27.74
C VAL A 384 28.11 -52.82 27.16
N LYS A 385 29.42 -52.68 27.32
CA LYS A 385 30.48 -53.64 27.01
C LYS A 385 30.10 -55.07 27.44
N PHE A 386 30.02 -56.00 26.49
CA PHE A 386 30.17 -57.41 26.81
C PHE A 386 31.66 -57.71 27.01
N SER A 387 32.03 -58.05 28.26
CA SER A 387 33.35 -58.60 28.60
C SER A 387 33.19 -60.05 29.03
N ARG A 388 34.00 -60.90 28.38
CA ARG A 388 34.30 -62.32 28.55
C ARG A 388 33.25 -63.34 28.14
#